data_AF-A0A976Q6D6-F1
#
_entry.id   AF-A0A976Q6D6-F1
#
_cell.length_a   1.000
_cell.length_b   1.000
_cell.length_c   1.000
_cell.angle_alpha   90.00
_cell.angle_beta   90.00
_cell.angle_gamma   90.00
#
_symmetry.space_group_name_H-M   'P 1'
#
loop_
_entity.id
_entity.type
_entity.pdbx_description
1 polymer ?
#
loop_
_entity_poly.entity_id
_entity_poly.type
_entity_poly.pdbx_seq_one_letter_code
_entity_poly.pdbx_strand_id
1 'polypeptide(L)'
;MGYKKQQAAITCSSNEDDKNGSTIGMPPNILMKVSWSKHLKFLSNEDRAALFTNIFNYYTGDVLVEMTPIAEMFFATATELFDFNIDRYGDVVTTNRENGKKGGRPPKETQNNPMGFSETQNNLKEKERVKEKEKEKSKDNIKETNNASAMQYKEKFREIVNIDFRTITDMDFKYFCYDVIELVEKLGWARFDVIMFGTALKDLAGVLTDYNLIELEATAAKTKRSYNYFIDKLIK
;
A
#
# COMPACT_ATOMS: atom_id res chain seq x y z
N MET A 1 -0.38 -32.03 13.40
CA MET A 1 0.81 -32.05 14.28
C MET A 1 1.04 -30.60 14.68
N GLY A 2 0.66 -30.27 15.91
CA GLY A 2 0.41 -28.88 16.33
C GLY A 2 1.67 -28.08 16.61
N TYR A 3 1.68 -26.83 16.17
CA TYR A 3 2.65 -25.83 16.59
C TYR A 3 2.35 -25.40 18.04
N LYS A 4 2.73 -26.23 19.02
CA LYS A 4 2.97 -25.78 20.38
C LYS A 4 4.45 -25.43 20.51
N LYS A 5 4.84 -24.25 20.01
CA LYS A 5 6.04 -23.59 20.52
C LYS A 5 5.59 -22.82 21.76
N GLN A 6 6.12 -23.24 22.91
CA GLN A 6 5.93 -22.59 24.19
C GLN A 6 6.22 -21.09 24.02
N GLN A 7 5.20 -20.26 24.22
CA GLN A 7 5.37 -18.84 24.40
C GLN A 7 6.25 -18.66 25.64
N ALA A 8 7.48 -18.21 25.42
CA ALA A 8 8.27 -17.66 26.51
C ALA A 8 7.48 -16.46 27.03
N ALA A 9 7.00 -16.56 28.27
CA ALA A 9 6.30 -15.49 28.93
C ALA A 9 7.16 -14.22 28.89
N ILE A 10 6.72 -13.22 28.13
CA ILE A 10 7.24 -11.87 28.21
C ILE A 10 6.75 -11.33 29.57
N THR A 11 7.51 -11.63 30.62
CA THR A 11 7.33 -10.96 31.91
C THR A 11 7.96 -9.58 31.81
N CYS A 12 7.19 -8.61 31.34
CA CYS A 12 7.48 -7.19 31.56
C CYS A 12 6.51 -6.65 32.61
N SER A 13 7.02 -6.65 33.84
CA SER A 13 6.48 -5.96 35.00
C SER A 13 6.18 -4.49 34.71
N SER A 14 4.90 -4.12 34.68
CA SER A 14 4.26 -3.07 35.49
C SER A 14 2.95 -2.69 34.81
N ASN A 15 1.83 -2.93 35.50
CA ASN A 15 0.50 -2.51 35.04
C ASN A 15 0.36 -1.00 35.19
N GLU A 16 0.74 -0.24 34.16
CA GLU A 16 0.28 1.14 33.98
C GLU A 16 -0.14 1.31 32.52
N ASP A 17 -1.44 1.20 32.28
CA ASP A 17 -2.02 1.45 30.97
C ASP A 17 -1.79 2.92 30.61
N ASP A 18 -0.97 3.15 29.57
CA ASP A 18 -0.95 4.45 28.91
C ASP A 18 -2.36 4.75 28.40
N LYS A 19 -2.77 6.02 28.44
CA LYS A 19 -4.12 6.52 28.08
C LYS A 19 -4.60 6.20 26.64
N ASN A 20 -3.84 5.41 25.88
CA ASN A 20 -4.14 4.89 24.56
C ASN A 20 -4.42 3.38 24.50
N GLY A 21 -4.44 2.66 25.63
CA GLY A 21 -4.85 1.25 25.68
C GLY A 21 -3.85 0.25 25.08
N SER A 22 -2.61 0.66 24.77
CA SER A 22 -1.54 -0.27 24.41
C SER A 22 -0.85 -0.78 25.67
N THR A 23 -0.72 -2.10 25.81
CA THR A 23 0.12 -2.73 26.84
C THR A 23 1.55 -2.21 26.73
N ILE A 24 2.19 -1.94 27.87
CA ILE A 24 3.53 -1.33 27.92
C ILE A 24 4.51 -2.14 27.04
N GLY A 25 5.04 -1.50 25.99
CA GLY A 25 6.02 -2.09 25.08
C GLY A 25 5.49 -2.48 23.70
N MET A 26 4.18 -2.58 23.50
CA MET A 26 3.59 -2.81 22.18
C MET A 26 3.47 -1.50 21.39
N PRO A 27 3.72 -1.50 20.07
CA PRO A 27 3.50 -0.32 19.24
C PRO A 27 2.00 0.01 19.17
N PRO A 28 1.65 1.30 19.10
CA PRO A 28 0.24 1.73 19.04
C PRO A 28 -0.44 1.41 17.70
N ASN A 29 0.33 1.02 16.69
CA ASN A 29 -0.15 0.71 15.35
C ASN A 29 0.41 -0.63 14.89
N ILE A 30 -0.40 -1.38 14.15
CA ILE A 30 0.02 -2.61 13.47
C ILE A 30 0.48 -2.25 12.06
N LEU A 31 1.74 -2.57 11.73
CA LEU A 31 2.32 -2.31 10.41
C LEU A 31 2.35 -3.58 9.57
N MET A 32 1.80 -3.51 8.37
CA MET A 32 1.69 -4.64 7.43
C MET A 32 2.29 -4.30 6.06
N LYS A 33 2.81 -5.30 5.35
CA LYS A 33 3.29 -5.12 3.97
C LYS A 33 2.13 -5.00 3.00
N VAL A 34 2.14 -3.95 2.18
CA VAL A 34 1.13 -3.77 1.12
C VAL A 34 1.15 -4.93 0.10
N SER A 35 2.32 -5.52 -0.16
CA SER A 35 2.48 -6.65 -1.08
C SER A 35 1.73 -7.91 -0.66
N TRP A 36 1.31 -8.01 0.61
CA TRP A 36 0.51 -9.11 1.10
C TRP A 36 -0.89 -9.21 0.48
N SER A 37 -1.42 -8.10 -0.07
CA SER A 37 -2.69 -8.11 -0.81
C SER A 37 -2.73 -9.19 -1.90
N LYS A 38 -1.59 -9.46 -2.54
CA LYS A 38 -1.43 -10.49 -3.58
C LYS A 38 -1.65 -11.90 -3.07
N HIS A 39 -1.41 -12.15 -1.79
CA HIS A 39 -1.57 -13.45 -1.15
C HIS A 39 -2.96 -13.61 -0.55
N LEU A 40 -3.58 -12.52 -0.06
CA LEU A 40 -4.93 -12.54 0.50
C LEU A 40 -5.97 -13.09 -0.49
N LYS A 41 -5.75 -12.94 -1.81
CA LYS A 41 -6.64 -13.49 -2.85
C LYS A 41 -6.80 -15.02 -2.78
N PHE A 42 -5.82 -15.73 -2.23
CA PHE A 42 -5.88 -17.19 -2.09
C PHE A 42 -6.71 -17.65 -0.88
N LEU A 43 -6.96 -16.76 0.08
CA LEU A 43 -7.74 -17.05 1.28
C LEU A 43 -9.25 -16.92 1.02
N SER A 44 -10.05 -17.73 1.71
CA SER A 44 -11.51 -17.55 1.79
C SER A 44 -11.86 -16.29 2.59
N ASN A 45 -13.13 -15.87 2.58
CA ASN A 45 -13.53 -14.71 3.37
C ASN A 45 -13.47 -15.02 4.87
N GLU A 46 -13.82 -16.25 5.24
CA GLU A 46 -13.72 -16.80 6.58
C GLU A 46 -12.27 -16.82 7.06
N ASP A 47 -11.34 -17.29 6.21
CA ASP A 47 -9.91 -17.26 6.52
C ASP A 47 -9.36 -15.85 6.67
N ARG A 48 -9.80 -14.90 5.84
CA ARG A 48 -9.39 -13.49 5.97
C ARG A 48 -9.91 -12.88 7.26
N ALA A 49 -11.14 -13.21 7.64
CA ALA A 49 -11.72 -12.75 8.91
C ALA A 49 -10.93 -13.32 10.09
N ALA A 50 -10.69 -14.64 10.11
CA ALA A 50 -9.91 -15.30 11.16
C ALA A 50 -8.47 -14.76 11.23
N LEU A 51 -7.81 -14.58 10.09
CA LEU A 51 -6.48 -13.97 10.00
C LEU A 51 -6.48 -12.55 10.58
N PHE A 52 -7.42 -11.70 10.18
CA PHE A 52 -7.50 -10.33 10.66
C PHE A 52 -7.77 -10.27 12.17
N THR A 53 -8.68 -11.09 12.68
CA THR A 53 -8.91 -11.25 14.13
C THR A 53 -7.63 -11.66 14.85
N ASN A 54 -6.91 -12.65 14.31
CA ASN A 54 -5.67 -13.14 14.93
C ASN A 54 -4.53 -12.14 14.90
N ILE A 55 -4.49 -11.22 13.94
CA ILE A 55 -3.53 -10.10 13.94
C ILE A 55 -3.73 -9.23 15.18
N PHE A 56 -4.97 -8.89 15.54
CA PHE A 56 -5.22 -8.13 16.77
C PHE A 56 -4.94 -8.96 18.02
N ASN A 57 -5.43 -10.20 18.06
CA ASN A 57 -5.22 -11.09 19.20
C ASN A 57 -3.73 -11.31 19.49
N TYR A 58 -2.89 -11.31 18.45
CA TYR A 58 -1.44 -11.34 18.59
C TYR A 58 -0.88 -10.17 19.39
N TYR A 59 -1.33 -8.95 19.08
CA TYR A 59 -0.87 -7.72 19.72
C TYR A 59 -1.47 -7.50 21.11
N THR A 60 -2.71 -7.95 21.33
CA THR A 60 -3.37 -7.86 22.64
C THR A 60 -3.01 -9.01 23.58
N GLY A 61 -2.44 -10.10 23.06
CA GLY A 61 -2.17 -11.32 23.82
C GLY A 61 -3.41 -12.19 24.04
N ASP A 62 -4.49 -11.94 23.28
CA ASP A 62 -5.70 -12.75 23.33
C ASP A 62 -5.50 -14.13 22.68
N VAL A 63 -6.41 -15.05 23.00
CA VAL A 63 -6.40 -16.40 22.42
C VAL A 63 -6.67 -16.33 20.92
N LEU A 64 -5.82 -16.99 20.13
CA LEU A 64 -5.99 -17.06 18.68
C LEU A 64 -7.21 -17.92 18.31
N VAL A 65 -8.00 -17.44 17.34
CA VAL A 65 -9.07 -18.21 16.70
C VAL A 65 -8.49 -19.24 15.74
N GLU A 66 -9.25 -20.32 15.52
CA GLU A 66 -8.84 -21.38 14.60
C GLU A 66 -8.76 -20.85 13.15
N MET A 67 -7.77 -21.33 12.41
CA MET A 67 -7.51 -20.97 11.02
C MET A 67 -7.30 -22.24 10.21
N THR A 68 -7.56 -22.18 8.91
CA THR A 68 -7.13 -23.27 8.02
C THR A 68 -5.59 -23.30 7.92
N PRO A 69 -4.98 -24.44 7.53
CA PRO A 69 -3.53 -24.54 7.40
C PRO A 69 -2.89 -23.49 6.48
N ILE A 70 -3.62 -23.04 5.45
CA ILE A 70 -3.14 -22.01 4.51
C ILE A 70 -3.12 -20.64 5.21
N ALA A 71 -4.17 -20.32 5.97
CA ALA A 71 -4.24 -19.08 6.76
C ALA A 71 -3.22 -19.09 7.90
N GLU A 72 -3.01 -20.23 8.58
CA GLU A 72 -1.95 -20.39 9.59
C GLU A 72 -0.55 -20.16 9.02
N MET A 73 -0.26 -20.72 7.84
CA MET A 73 1.02 -20.51 7.18
C MET A 73 1.25 -19.03 6.84
N PHE A 74 0.21 -18.36 6.35
CA PHE A 74 0.27 -16.93 6.07
C PHE A 74 0.48 -16.12 7.36
N PHE A 75 -0.27 -16.45 8.41
CA PHE A 75 -0.16 -15.81 9.71
C PHE A 75 1.23 -15.98 10.33
N ALA A 76 1.84 -17.17 10.22
CA ALA A 76 3.20 -17.42 10.70
C ALA A 76 4.25 -16.53 10.00
N THR A 77 4.10 -16.29 8.69
CA THR A 77 4.96 -15.34 7.97
C THR A 77 4.69 -13.90 8.43
N ALA A 78 3.44 -13.59 8.79
CA ALA A 78 3.07 -12.27 9.28
C ALA A 78 3.63 -11.98 10.68
N THR A 79 3.61 -12.96 11.58
CA THR A 79 4.15 -12.81 12.94
C THR A 79 5.65 -12.50 12.94
N GLU A 80 6.44 -13.05 12.00
CA GLU A 80 7.86 -12.69 11.87
C GLU A 80 8.07 -11.19 11.59
N LEU A 81 7.19 -10.58 10.79
CA LEU A 81 7.21 -9.14 10.54
C LEU A 81 6.76 -8.34 11.77
N PHE A 82 5.74 -8.83 12.47
CA PHE A 82 5.22 -8.18 13.66
C PHE A 82 6.25 -8.15 14.78
N ASP A 83 6.92 -9.27 15.04
CA ASP A 83 8.01 -9.36 16.01
C ASP A 83 9.11 -8.35 15.68
N PHE A 84 9.57 -8.31 14.43
CA PHE A 84 10.55 -7.32 13.99
C PHE A 84 10.09 -5.87 14.25
N ASN A 85 8.83 -5.56 13.97
CA ASN A 85 8.28 -4.21 14.18
C ASN A 85 8.16 -3.87 15.67
N ILE A 86 7.76 -4.84 16.50
CA ILE A 86 7.65 -4.71 17.96
C ILE A 86 9.03 -4.45 18.56
N ASP A 87 10.03 -5.26 18.21
CA ASP A 87 11.41 -5.11 18.67
C ASP A 87 11.99 -3.74 18.28
N ARG A 88 11.84 -3.38 16.99
CA ARG A 88 12.27 -2.08 16.45
C ARG A 88 11.64 -0.91 17.22
N TYR A 89 10.35 -1.02 17.56
CA TYR A 89 9.65 -0.01 18.34
C TYR A 89 10.19 0.07 19.76
N GLY A 90 10.41 -1.08 20.41
CA GLY A 90 11.01 -1.17 21.74
C GLY A 90 12.38 -0.50 21.84
N ASP A 91 13.24 -0.71 20.84
CA ASP A 91 14.56 -0.05 20.75
C ASP A 91 14.45 1.47 20.68
N VAL A 92 13.51 1.96 19.85
CA VAL A 92 13.27 3.40 19.68
C VAL A 92 12.72 4.01 20.96
N VAL A 93 11.76 3.36 21.61
CA VAL A 93 11.19 3.82 22.90
C VAL A 93 12.28 3.88 23.97
N THR A 94 13.11 2.84 24.08
CA THR A 94 14.21 2.78 25.05
C THR A 94 15.21 3.91 24.82
N THR A 95 15.66 4.07 23.56
CA THR A 95 16.61 5.12 23.17
C THR A 95 16.03 6.52 23.44
N ASN A 96 14.77 6.75 23.10
CA ASN A 96 14.09 8.03 23.33
C ASN A 96 13.93 8.31 24.83
N ARG A 97 13.64 7.28 25.65
CA ARG A 97 13.57 7.42 27.10
C ARG A 97 14.93 7.80 27.69
N GLU A 98 16.01 7.17 27.23
CA GLU A 98 17.38 7.53 27.64
C GLU A 98 17.77 8.94 27.21
N ASN A 99 17.46 9.33 25.97
CA ASN A 99 17.71 10.68 25.47
C ASN A 99 16.86 11.73 26.21
N GLY A 100 15.63 11.38 26.57
CA GLY A 100 14.75 12.21 27.40
C GLY A 100 15.35 12.48 28.78
N LYS A 101 15.92 11.46 29.45
CA LYS A 101 16.63 11.61 30.72
C LYS A 101 17.85 12.54 30.61
N LYS A 102 18.49 12.59 29.45
CA LYS A 102 19.62 13.49 29.15
C LYS A 102 19.19 14.93 28.82
N GLY A 103 17.88 15.22 28.88
CA GLY A 103 17.32 16.53 28.57
C GLY A 103 17.19 16.71 27.05
N GLY A 104 16.15 16.13 26.44
CA GLY A 104 15.97 16.03 24.98
C GLY A 104 16.04 17.35 24.18
N ARG A 105 16.05 18.50 24.85
CA ARG A 105 16.42 19.78 24.24
C ARG A 105 17.91 20.04 24.44
N PRO A 106 18.69 20.24 23.36
CA PRO A 106 20.09 20.64 23.49
C PRO A 106 20.22 21.82 24.46
N PRO A 107 21.18 21.81 25.39
CA PRO A 107 21.41 22.95 26.26
C PRO A 107 21.64 24.17 25.38
N LYS A 108 20.92 25.27 25.66
CA LYS A 108 21.21 26.55 25.02
C LYS A 108 22.59 26.98 25.53
N GLU A 109 23.64 26.71 24.77
CA GLU A 109 24.89 27.44 24.94
C GLU A 109 24.57 28.93 24.71
N THR A 110 24.59 29.70 25.80
CA THR A 110 24.61 31.17 25.82
C THR A 110 23.59 31.88 24.91
N GLN A 111 22.31 31.89 25.30
CA GLN A 111 21.45 33.02 24.93
C GLN A 111 21.49 34.07 26.05
N ASN A 112 22.31 35.11 25.85
CA ASN A 112 22.22 36.39 26.56
C ASN A 112 20.95 37.14 26.11
N ASN A 113 19.76 36.65 26.45
CA ASN A 113 18.59 37.53 26.44
C ASN A 113 17.58 37.11 27.51
N PRO A 114 17.07 38.05 28.33
CA PRO A 114 16.29 37.73 29.51
C PRO A 114 14.89 37.25 29.11
N MET A 115 14.33 36.41 29.99
CA MET A 115 12.98 35.87 29.94
C MET A 115 11.93 36.95 29.62
N GLY A 116 10.92 36.60 28.82
CA GLY A 116 9.79 37.51 28.61
C GLY A 116 8.64 36.85 27.86
N PHE A 117 7.65 36.45 28.64
CA PHE A 117 6.31 36.04 28.26
C PHE A 117 5.60 37.05 27.33
N SER A 118 4.63 36.53 26.58
CA SER A 118 3.39 37.19 26.11
C SER A 118 3.35 38.06 24.82
N GLU A 119 2.33 37.70 24.02
CA GLU A 119 1.44 38.55 23.21
C GLU A 119 1.91 39.04 21.82
N THR A 120 1.33 38.55 20.72
CA THR A 120 0.03 38.88 20.09
C THR A 120 0.21 39.86 18.92
N GLN A 121 0.03 39.33 17.71
CA GLN A 121 -0.55 39.93 16.50
C GLN A 121 0.10 41.13 15.76
N ASN A 122 -0.05 41.02 14.43
CA ASN A 122 -0.20 42.07 13.41
C ASN A 122 1.03 42.86 12.98
N ASN A 123 1.53 42.54 11.78
CA ASN A 123 1.49 43.50 10.67
C ASN A 123 1.79 42.83 9.32
N LEU A 124 0.77 42.82 8.44
CA LEU A 124 0.96 42.73 6.99
C LEU A 124 1.56 44.04 6.47
N LYS A 125 2.48 43.94 5.50
CA LYS A 125 2.57 44.72 4.24
C LYS A 125 3.93 44.40 3.58
N GLU A 126 3.93 43.58 2.54
CA GLU A 126 3.85 44.01 1.13
C GLU A 126 5.23 44.42 0.58
N LYS A 127 5.77 43.59 -0.31
CA LYS A 127 6.57 44.04 -1.44
C LYS A 127 6.55 42.99 -2.55
N GLU A 128 5.73 43.26 -3.55
CA GLU A 128 5.81 42.66 -4.88
C GLU A 128 7.12 43.04 -5.60
N ARG A 129 7.64 42.08 -6.39
CA ARG A 129 8.20 42.21 -7.77
C ARG A 129 8.69 40.81 -8.16
N VAL A 130 7.92 39.99 -8.87
CA VAL A 130 7.55 40.03 -10.31
C VAL A 130 8.73 39.78 -11.27
N LYS A 131 8.68 38.56 -11.87
CA LYS A 131 9.16 38.11 -13.21
C LYS A 131 10.68 37.95 -13.39
N GLU A 132 11.19 36.93 -14.08
CA GLU A 132 10.66 36.17 -15.22
C GLU A 132 11.43 34.83 -15.40
N LYS A 133 10.71 33.70 -15.49
CA LYS A 133 10.56 32.78 -16.66
C LYS A 133 11.81 32.10 -17.23
N GLU A 134 11.76 30.77 -17.22
CA GLU A 134 11.89 29.87 -18.39
C GLU A 134 11.25 28.53 -17.97
N LYS A 135 9.99 28.22 -18.34
CA LYS A 135 9.55 27.55 -19.59
C LYS A 135 10.39 26.33 -19.96
N GLU A 136 9.86 25.15 -19.64
CA GLU A 136 9.74 24.12 -20.68
C GLU A 136 8.37 23.43 -20.56
N LYS A 137 7.57 23.61 -21.61
CA LYS A 137 6.30 22.95 -21.84
C LYS A 137 6.61 21.70 -22.65
N SER A 138 6.47 20.51 -22.07
CA SER A 138 6.13 19.34 -22.89
C SER A 138 4.63 19.36 -23.11
N LYS A 139 4.24 19.87 -24.28
CA LYS A 139 2.91 19.65 -24.85
C LYS A 139 2.86 18.21 -25.33
N ASP A 140 2.35 17.29 -24.52
CA ASP A 140 1.80 16.06 -25.07
C ASP A 140 0.39 16.36 -25.55
N ASN A 141 0.29 16.61 -26.86
CA ASN A 141 -0.95 16.51 -27.60
C ASN A 141 -1.39 15.03 -27.60
N ILE A 142 -1.95 14.56 -26.50
CA ILE A 142 -2.78 13.37 -26.53
C ILE A 142 -4.09 13.83 -27.16
N LYS A 143 -4.28 13.47 -28.43
CA LYS A 143 -5.61 13.50 -29.04
C LYS A 143 -6.48 12.57 -28.18
N GLU A 144 -7.21 13.14 -27.24
CA GLU A 144 -8.39 12.52 -26.65
C GLU A 144 -9.34 12.22 -27.80
N THR A 145 -9.19 11.02 -28.33
CA THR A 145 -10.13 10.47 -29.28
C THR A 145 -11.32 10.08 -28.42
N ASN A 146 -12.22 11.04 -28.19
CA ASN A 146 -13.49 10.87 -27.51
C ASN A 146 -14.38 9.94 -28.35
N ASN A 147 -14.04 8.66 -28.23
CA ASN A 147 -14.78 7.52 -28.71
C ASN A 147 -15.60 7.05 -27.49
N ALA A 148 -16.93 7.20 -27.53
CA ALA A 148 -17.83 6.74 -26.47
C ALA A 148 -17.67 5.24 -26.14
N SER A 149 -17.27 4.42 -27.12
CA SER A 149 -16.91 3.01 -26.91
C SER A 149 -15.59 2.82 -26.14
N ALA A 150 -14.59 3.69 -26.29
CA ALA A 150 -13.35 3.60 -25.51
C ALA A 150 -13.60 3.92 -24.02
N MET A 151 -14.53 4.84 -23.74
CA MET A 151 -14.96 5.15 -22.38
C MET A 151 -15.71 3.98 -21.73
N GLN A 152 -16.53 3.26 -22.51
CA GLN A 152 -17.23 2.05 -22.04
C GLN A 152 -16.25 0.95 -21.61
N TYR A 153 -15.21 0.67 -22.42
CA TYR A 153 -14.24 -0.36 -22.07
C TYR A 153 -13.37 0.02 -20.87
N LYS A 154 -13.05 1.31 -20.67
CA LYS A 154 -12.31 1.77 -19.48
C LYS A 154 -12.99 1.35 -18.18
N GLU A 155 -14.28 1.59 -18.06
CA GLU A 155 -15.06 1.20 -16.88
C GLU A 155 -15.15 -0.32 -16.74
N LYS A 156 -15.38 -1.05 -17.84
CA LYS A 156 -15.36 -2.52 -17.81
C LYS A 156 -14.01 -3.08 -17.33
N PHE A 157 -12.87 -2.48 -17.68
CA PHE A 157 -11.58 -2.89 -17.10
C PHE A 157 -11.51 -2.68 -15.59
N ARG A 158 -12.16 -1.65 -15.03
CA ARG A 158 -12.24 -1.45 -13.58
C ARG A 158 -13.03 -2.57 -12.91
N GLU A 159 -14.10 -3.02 -13.55
CA GLU A 159 -14.91 -4.14 -13.06
C GLU A 159 -14.13 -5.47 -13.06
N ILE A 160 -13.28 -5.73 -14.07
CA ILE A 160 -12.45 -6.95 -14.15
C ILE A 160 -11.63 -7.20 -12.88
N VAL A 161 -11.05 -6.14 -12.31
CA VAL A 161 -10.21 -6.25 -11.11
C VAL A 161 -11.02 -6.71 -9.89
N ASN A 162 -12.34 -6.52 -9.91
CA ASN A 162 -13.25 -6.88 -8.82
C ASN A 162 -13.97 -8.23 -9.05
N ILE A 163 -13.77 -8.90 -10.19
CA ILE A 163 -14.41 -10.20 -10.47
C ILE A 163 -13.83 -11.28 -9.55
N ASP A 164 -14.69 -12.11 -8.96
CA ASP A 164 -14.26 -13.28 -8.22
C ASP A 164 -13.74 -14.37 -9.18
N PHE A 165 -12.42 -14.59 -9.19
CA PHE A 165 -11.75 -15.59 -10.02
C PHE A 165 -12.21 -17.03 -9.81
N ARG A 166 -12.90 -17.33 -8.69
CA ARG A 166 -13.49 -18.66 -8.45
C ARG A 166 -14.72 -18.92 -9.33
N THR A 167 -15.36 -17.86 -9.80
CA THR A 167 -16.57 -17.93 -10.65
C THR A 167 -16.24 -18.16 -12.13
N ILE A 168 -14.99 -17.94 -12.54
CA ILE A 168 -14.52 -18.15 -13.91
C ILE A 168 -13.99 -19.58 -14.03
N THR A 169 -14.72 -20.44 -14.75
CA THR A 169 -14.31 -21.82 -15.03
C THR A 169 -13.32 -21.94 -16.18
N ASP A 170 -13.36 -20.99 -17.13
CA ASP A 170 -12.51 -21.00 -18.31
C ASP A 170 -11.11 -20.43 -18.00
N MET A 171 -10.08 -21.21 -18.29
CA MET A 171 -8.70 -20.86 -17.98
C MET A 171 -8.18 -19.68 -18.83
N ASP A 172 -8.62 -19.54 -20.07
CA ASP A 172 -8.18 -18.45 -20.95
C ASP A 172 -8.73 -17.11 -20.45
N PHE A 173 -9.96 -17.10 -19.96
CA PHE A 173 -10.58 -15.95 -19.32
C PHE A 173 -9.85 -15.58 -18.03
N LYS A 174 -9.48 -16.58 -17.23
CA LYS A 174 -8.72 -16.38 -16.01
C LYS A 174 -7.33 -15.80 -16.29
N TYR A 175 -6.62 -16.31 -17.29
CA TYR A 175 -5.33 -15.76 -17.72
C TYR A 175 -5.46 -14.32 -18.23
N PHE A 176 -6.50 -14.02 -19.02
CA PHE A 176 -6.76 -12.65 -19.45
C PHE A 176 -6.95 -11.70 -18.26
N CYS A 177 -7.72 -12.08 -17.24
CA CYS A 177 -7.87 -11.23 -16.06
C CYS A 177 -6.56 -11.07 -15.28
N TYR A 178 -5.73 -12.11 -15.20
CA TYR A 178 -4.39 -11.99 -14.58
C TYR A 178 -3.49 -11.04 -15.36
N ASP A 179 -3.50 -11.11 -16.69
CA ASP A 179 -2.75 -10.18 -17.55
C ASP A 179 -3.18 -8.73 -17.27
N VAL A 180 -4.50 -8.47 -17.17
CA VAL A 180 -5.04 -7.15 -16.83
C VAL A 180 -4.59 -6.68 -15.44
N ILE A 181 -4.71 -7.53 -14.43
CA ILE A 181 -4.30 -7.18 -13.06
C ILE A 181 -2.80 -6.91 -12.99
N GLU A 182 -1.97 -7.75 -13.61
CA GLU A 182 -0.51 -7.55 -13.65
C GLU A 182 -0.15 -6.21 -14.27
N LEU A 183 -0.75 -5.89 -15.42
CA LEU A 183 -0.52 -4.62 -16.10
C LEU A 183 -0.92 -3.43 -15.22
N VAL A 184 -2.10 -3.49 -14.59
CA VAL A 184 -2.58 -2.41 -13.71
C VAL A 184 -1.72 -2.27 -12.46
N GLU A 185 -1.28 -3.36 -11.84
CA GLU A 185 -0.40 -3.32 -10.65
C GLU A 185 0.96 -2.68 -10.96
N LYS A 186 1.52 -2.91 -12.15
CA LYS A 186 2.83 -2.41 -12.54
C LYS A 186 2.79 -0.99 -13.08
N LEU A 187 1.76 -0.66 -13.86
CA LEU A 187 1.64 0.63 -14.55
C LEU A 187 0.86 1.67 -13.73
N GLY A 188 -0.06 1.22 -12.89
CA GLY A 188 -1.14 2.06 -12.38
C GLY A 188 -2.15 2.42 -13.47
N TRP A 189 -3.35 2.85 -13.05
CA TRP A 189 -4.46 3.10 -13.98
C TRP A 189 -4.18 4.17 -15.04
N ALA A 190 -3.48 5.25 -14.69
CA ALA A 190 -3.20 6.33 -15.63
C ALA A 190 -2.34 5.85 -16.83
N ARG A 191 -1.25 5.13 -16.56
CA ARG A 191 -0.36 4.59 -17.61
C ARG A 191 -1.00 3.41 -18.35
N PHE A 192 -1.77 2.59 -17.63
CA PHE A 192 -2.55 1.52 -18.25
C PHE A 192 -3.53 2.07 -19.30
N ASP A 193 -4.30 3.11 -18.96
CA ASP A 193 -5.27 3.69 -19.89
C ASP A 193 -4.58 4.29 -21.13
N VAL A 194 -3.40 4.92 -20.96
CA VAL A 194 -2.58 5.39 -22.08
C VAL A 194 -2.18 4.22 -22.98
N ILE A 195 -1.63 3.16 -22.42
CA ILE A 195 -1.20 1.97 -23.18
C ILE A 195 -2.38 1.30 -23.90
N MET A 196 -3.50 1.13 -23.20
CA MET A 196 -4.64 0.37 -23.72
C MET A 196 -5.46 1.15 -24.75
N PHE A 197 -5.56 2.47 -24.60
CA PHE A 197 -6.47 3.28 -25.45
C PHE A 197 -5.78 4.43 -26.20
N GLY A 198 -4.65 4.94 -25.70
CA GLY A 198 -3.93 6.08 -26.29
C GLY A 198 -2.75 5.70 -27.18
N THR A 199 -2.16 4.50 -27.01
CA THR A 199 -0.96 4.06 -27.74
C THR A 199 -1.32 3.07 -28.84
N ALA A 200 -0.76 3.19 -30.04
CA ALA A 200 -0.91 2.17 -31.08
C ALA A 200 0.00 0.96 -30.81
N LEU A 201 -0.37 -0.25 -31.27
CA LEU A 201 0.40 -1.48 -31.02
C LEU A 201 1.87 -1.36 -31.45
N LYS A 202 2.16 -0.68 -32.55
CA LYS A 202 3.52 -0.47 -33.07
C LYS A 202 4.39 0.45 -32.21
N ASP A 203 3.76 1.33 -31.42
CA ASP A 203 4.42 2.34 -30.60
C ASP A 203 4.55 1.89 -29.13
N LEU A 204 4.03 0.70 -28.80
CA LEU A 204 3.93 0.18 -27.44
C LEU A 204 5.30 -0.04 -26.80
N ALA A 205 6.26 -0.61 -27.55
CA ALA A 205 7.61 -0.85 -27.06
C ALA A 205 8.30 0.46 -26.63
N GLY A 206 8.14 1.54 -27.40
CA GLY A 206 8.71 2.85 -27.08
C GLY A 206 8.13 3.41 -25.78
N VAL A 207 6.80 3.45 -25.67
CA VAL A 207 6.11 3.97 -24.47
C VAL A 207 6.45 3.17 -23.21
N LEU A 208 6.56 1.84 -23.31
CA LEU A 208 6.95 1.01 -22.18
C LEU A 208 8.42 1.17 -21.80
N THR A 209 9.29 1.43 -22.78
CA THR A 209 10.71 1.77 -22.52
C THR A 209 10.81 3.07 -21.74
N ASP A 210 10.02 4.09 -22.10
CA ASP A 210 9.98 5.37 -21.38
C ASP A 210 9.50 5.22 -19.92
N TYR A 211 8.67 4.21 -19.66
CA TYR A 211 8.23 3.85 -18.31
C TYR A 211 9.19 2.93 -17.56
N ASN A 212 10.29 2.52 -18.19
CA ASN A 212 11.22 1.52 -17.68
C ASN A 212 10.52 0.19 -17.31
N LEU A 213 9.59 -0.25 -18.17
CA LEU A 213 8.74 -1.43 -18.00
C LEU A 213 8.59 -2.22 -19.33
N ILE A 214 9.67 -2.31 -20.12
CA ILE A 214 9.67 -2.98 -21.43
C ILE A 214 9.26 -4.46 -21.34
N GLU A 215 9.49 -5.10 -20.20
CA GLU A 215 9.10 -6.49 -19.94
C GLU A 215 7.59 -6.74 -20.06
N LEU A 216 6.75 -5.70 -19.96
CA LEU A 216 5.30 -5.81 -20.08
C LEU A 216 4.79 -5.80 -21.53
N GLU A 217 5.67 -5.61 -22.53
CA GLU A 217 5.27 -5.43 -23.93
C GLU A 217 4.43 -6.59 -24.44
N ALA A 218 4.86 -7.82 -24.21
CA ALA A 218 4.16 -9.02 -24.68
C ALA A 218 2.74 -9.12 -24.08
N THR A 219 2.63 -8.93 -22.76
CA THR A 219 1.37 -8.97 -22.01
C THR A 219 0.43 -7.85 -22.44
N ALA A 220 0.94 -6.62 -22.56
CA ALA A 220 0.17 -5.46 -23.01
C ALA A 220 -0.31 -5.64 -24.47
N ALA A 221 0.55 -6.11 -25.37
CA ALA A 221 0.20 -6.35 -26.76
C ALA A 221 -0.87 -7.43 -26.91
N LYS A 222 -0.74 -8.55 -26.18
CA LYS A 222 -1.72 -9.63 -26.14
C LYS A 222 -3.07 -9.12 -25.64
N THR A 223 -3.09 -8.47 -24.48
CA THR A 223 -4.30 -7.92 -23.85
C THR A 223 -4.99 -6.92 -24.78
N LYS A 224 -4.23 -6.01 -25.40
CA LYS A 224 -4.76 -5.00 -26.32
C LYS A 224 -5.36 -5.58 -27.60
N ARG A 225 -4.89 -6.74 -28.07
CA ARG A 225 -5.44 -7.40 -29.26
C ARG A 225 -6.76 -8.10 -29.01
N SER A 226 -6.99 -8.60 -27.80
CA SER A 226 -8.10 -9.50 -27.50
C SER A 226 -9.12 -8.98 -26.51
N TYR A 227 -8.90 -7.80 -25.89
CA TYR A 227 -9.72 -7.36 -24.76
C TYR A 227 -11.21 -7.29 -25.06
N ASN A 228 -11.64 -6.86 -26.25
CA ASN A 228 -13.05 -6.79 -26.61
C ASN A 228 -13.76 -8.15 -26.42
N TYR A 229 -13.15 -9.22 -26.95
CA TYR A 229 -13.72 -10.58 -26.89
C TYR A 229 -13.91 -11.07 -25.45
N PHE A 230 -12.88 -10.88 -24.62
CA PHE A 230 -12.92 -11.34 -23.23
C PHE A 230 -13.86 -10.47 -22.39
N ILE A 231 -13.78 -9.16 -22.53
CA ILE A 231 -14.60 -8.22 -21.76
C ILE A 231 -16.08 -8.39 -22.06
N ASP A 232 -16.49 -8.52 -23.33
CA ASP A 232 -17.91 -8.65 -23.67
C ASP A 232 -18.54 -9.96 -23.19
N LYS A 233 -17.72 -10.99 -22.95
CA LYS A 233 -18.16 -12.26 -22.37
C LYS A 233 -18.11 -12.30 -20.84
N LEU A 234 -17.18 -11.55 -20.23
CA LEU A 234 -17.06 -11.43 -18.77
C LEU A 234 -18.07 -10.45 -18.17
N ILE A 235 -18.31 -9.34 -18.87
CA ILE A 235 -19.09 -8.20 -18.39
C ILE A 235 -20.18 -7.91 -19.42
N LYS A 236 -21.40 -8.34 -19.07
CA LYS A 236 -22.62 -8.15 -19.86
C LYS A 236 -23.14 -6.72 -19.75
#